data_AF-A0A7W2IX34-F1
#
_entry.id   AF-A0A7W2IX34-F1
#
_cell.length_a   1.000
_cell.length_b   1.000
_cell.length_c   1.000
_cell.angle_alpha   90.00
_cell.angle_beta   90.00
_cell.angle_gamma   90.00
#
_symmetry.space_group_name_H-M   'P 1'
#
loop_
_entity.id
_entity.type
_entity.pdbx_description
1 polymer ?
#
loop_
_entity_poly.entity_id
_entity_poly.type
_entity_poly.pdbx_seq_one_letter_code
_entity_poly.pdbx_strand_id
1 'polypeptide(L)'
;MQAKDYIPLIGLKSTDPELLAFFDEHNLGKPPKTLNANQGTKGMKGLPKEISFRFGFDIKNDAFYPPVSPKNDDYNFEAYVENIAIYGNSIKKLGLSPDFWEGLIQPNATYEEFKNYFSVEDGETFGVKSLTDLCVINGWFNHAKNEISALELAIKTHWELLSYMDFDKDNEFNSLKHADALIVKWLFDMKFLSLPESVYQENLSYQLKDIWDFTQKHLKNHVWISQLNQERSLGVFISNLMRNTSYKTKDDESVTLFFDDQYIKASGQWQKREEEKEKGDDKKLKEFETGLLLTDNQSKSLLEDVTQQYIDFLNNKKV
;
A
#
# COMPACT_ATOMS: atom_id res chain seq x y z
N MET A 1 -18.96 -14.70 22.85
CA MET A 1 -17.95 -14.04 22.03
C MET A 1 -17.99 -14.66 20.64
N GLN A 2 -18.43 -13.88 19.67
CA GLN A 2 -18.52 -14.23 18.25
C GLN A 2 -17.40 -13.53 17.47
N ALA A 3 -17.10 -13.99 16.26
CA ALA A 3 -16.08 -13.39 15.41
C ALA A 3 -16.35 -11.90 15.11
N LYS A 4 -17.63 -11.49 15.05
CA LYS A 4 -18.02 -10.10 14.82
C LYS A 4 -17.65 -9.16 15.97
N ASP A 5 -17.51 -9.67 17.20
CA ASP A 5 -17.16 -8.87 18.38
C ASP A 5 -15.74 -8.29 18.28
N TYR A 6 -14.88 -8.84 17.40
CA TYR A 6 -13.51 -8.37 17.17
C TYR A 6 -13.40 -7.30 16.07
N ILE A 7 -14.40 -7.19 15.19
CA ILE A 7 -14.41 -6.21 14.10
C ILE A 7 -14.22 -4.77 14.61
N PRO A 8 -14.95 -4.29 15.66
CA PRO A 8 -14.78 -2.91 16.14
C PRO A 8 -13.42 -2.65 16.79
N LEU A 9 -12.66 -3.69 17.14
CA LEU A 9 -11.33 -3.54 17.74
C LEU A 9 -10.25 -3.17 16.71
N ILE A 10 -10.47 -3.48 15.43
CA ILE A 10 -9.54 -3.19 14.35
C ILE A 10 -9.34 -1.69 14.21
N GLY A 11 -8.08 -1.24 14.19
CA GLY A 11 -7.72 0.17 14.12
C GLY A 11 -7.78 0.93 15.45
N LEU A 12 -8.21 0.31 16.56
CA LEU A 12 -8.13 0.96 17.87
C LEU A 12 -6.67 1.09 18.32
N LYS A 13 -6.35 2.21 18.98
CA LYS A 13 -5.06 2.41 19.64
C LYS A 13 -4.91 1.40 20.77
N SER A 14 -3.68 0.95 21.02
CA SER A 14 -3.35 0.08 22.16
C SER A 14 -3.68 0.68 23.52
N THR A 15 -3.88 2.00 23.58
CA THR A 15 -4.26 2.77 24.76
C THR A 15 -5.74 3.13 24.82
N ASP A 16 -6.53 2.70 23.83
CA ASP A 16 -7.96 2.99 23.77
C ASP A 16 -8.71 2.33 24.94
N PRO A 17 -9.58 3.06 25.68
CA PRO A 17 -10.31 2.51 26.81
C PRO A 17 -11.18 1.29 26.47
N GLU A 18 -11.80 1.25 25.28
CA GLU A 18 -12.62 0.13 24.85
C GLU A 18 -11.77 -1.12 24.64
N LEU A 19 -10.62 -0.96 23.97
CA LEU A 19 -9.67 -2.06 23.77
C LEU A 19 -9.09 -2.55 25.11
N LEU A 20 -8.74 -1.64 26.02
CA LEU A 20 -8.24 -1.99 27.34
C LEU A 20 -9.27 -2.75 28.17
N ALA A 21 -10.55 -2.34 28.12
CA ALA A 21 -11.65 -3.03 28.77
C ALA A 21 -11.85 -4.43 28.19
N PHE A 22 -11.85 -4.56 26.85
CA PHE A 22 -11.95 -5.86 26.17
C PHE A 22 -10.81 -6.81 26.59
N PHE A 23 -9.58 -6.29 26.66
CA PHE A 23 -8.42 -7.09 27.06
C PHE A 23 -8.47 -7.53 28.53
N ASP A 24 -9.00 -6.68 29.42
CA ASP A 24 -9.19 -7.00 30.84
C ASP A 24 -10.31 -8.02 31.04
N GLU A 25 -11.48 -7.80 30.43
CA GLU A 25 -12.64 -8.69 30.50
C GLU A 25 -12.30 -10.12 30.07
N HIS A 26 -11.49 -10.26 29.02
CA HIS A 26 -11.10 -11.54 28.44
C HIS A 26 -9.73 -12.05 28.91
N ASN A 27 -9.09 -11.42 29.89
CA ASN A 27 -7.80 -11.82 30.44
C ASN A 27 -6.69 -12.00 29.37
N LEU A 28 -6.65 -11.08 28.39
CA LEU A 28 -5.72 -11.13 27.24
C LEU A 28 -4.35 -10.50 27.55
N GLY A 29 -4.15 -10.01 28.77
CA GLY A 29 -2.97 -9.26 29.17
C GLY A 29 -3.07 -7.78 28.79
N LYS A 30 -1.93 -7.10 28.66
CA LYS A 30 -1.90 -5.67 28.30
C LYS A 30 -1.41 -5.50 26.86
N PRO A 31 -2.13 -4.76 26.01
CA PRO A 31 -1.68 -4.45 24.66
C PRO A 31 -0.35 -3.67 24.69
N PRO A 32 0.49 -3.78 23.65
CA PRO A 32 1.76 -3.07 23.60
C PRO A 32 1.51 -1.58 23.41
N LYS A 33 1.91 -0.76 24.39
CA LYS A 33 1.67 0.69 24.35
C LYS A 33 2.34 1.38 23.16
N THR A 34 3.59 1.02 22.90
CA THR A 34 4.39 1.59 21.81
C THR A 34 5.19 0.51 21.11
N LEU A 35 5.58 0.81 19.86
CA LEU A 35 6.50 0.03 19.05
C LEU A 35 7.61 0.95 18.54
N ASN A 36 8.80 0.38 18.34
CA ASN A 36 9.89 1.09 17.67
C ASN A 36 10.00 0.68 16.20
N ALA A 37 10.72 1.48 15.40
CA ALA A 37 10.92 1.23 13.98
C ALA A 37 11.43 -0.18 13.65
N ASN A 38 12.31 -0.75 14.49
CA ASN A 38 12.88 -2.09 14.28
C ASN A 38 11.91 -3.24 14.56
N GLN A 39 10.81 -2.99 15.29
CA GLN A 39 9.80 -4.01 15.57
C GLN A 39 8.79 -4.11 14.43
N GLY A 40 8.35 -2.97 13.87
CA GLY A 40 7.29 -2.88 12.84
C GLY A 40 5.90 -3.26 13.38
N THR A 41 5.80 -4.47 13.90
CA THR A 41 4.61 -5.05 14.49
C THR A 41 4.93 -5.84 15.76
N LYS A 42 3.92 -6.11 16.59
CA LYS A 42 4.03 -6.97 17.76
C LYS A 42 2.78 -7.82 17.93
N GLY A 43 2.99 -9.13 17.93
CA GLY A 43 1.94 -10.10 18.17
C GLY A 43 1.68 -10.33 19.66
N MET A 44 0.41 -10.56 20.01
CA MET A 44 -0.04 -11.09 21.28
C MET A 44 -1.02 -12.23 21.03
N LYS A 45 -0.82 -13.35 21.73
CA LYS A 45 -1.80 -14.44 21.73
C LYS A 45 -2.78 -14.23 22.87
N GLY A 46 -4.06 -14.09 22.55
CA GLY A 46 -5.13 -14.03 23.54
C GLY A 46 -5.35 -15.38 24.21
N LEU A 47 -5.81 -15.39 25.46
CA LEU A 47 -6.36 -16.58 26.12
C LEU A 47 -7.90 -16.59 25.95
N PRO A 48 -8.53 -17.74 25.69
CA PRO A 48 -7.91 -19.02 25.41
C PRO A 48 -7.08 -18.92 24.11
N LYS A 49 -5.93 -19.62 24.03
CA LYS A 49 -4.78 -19.51 23.07
C LYS A 49 -5.14 -19.66 21.57
N GLU A 50 -6.15 -18.95 21.11
CA GLU A 50 -6.98 -19.30 19.96
C GLU A 50 -7.22 -18.11 19.04
N ILE A 51 -6.83 -16.91 19.48
CA ILE A 51 -6.88 -15.68 18.69
C ILE A 51 -5.56 -14.96 18.86
N SER A 52 -5.03 -14.44 17.77
CA SER A 52 -3.78 -13.69 17.79
C SER A 52 -4.03 -12.28 17.33
N PHE A 53 -3.74 -11.32 18.20
CA PHE A 53 -3.74 -9.90 17.89
C PHE A 53 -2.36 -9.52 17.37
N ARG A 54 -2.31 -8.73 16.31
CA ARG A 54 -1.10 -8.05 15.87
C ARG A 54 -1.32 -6.56 15.97
N PHE A 55 -0.37 -5.91 16.63
CA PHE A 55 -0.31 -4.48 16.72
C PHE A 55 0.73 -3.98 15.74
N GLY A 56 0.41 -2.95 14.97
CA GLY A 56 1.32 -2.30 14.03
C GLY A 56 1.32 -0.80 14.23
N PHE A 57 2.42 -0.14 13.87
CA PHE A 57 2.44 1.32 13.76
C PHE A 57 2.49 1.77 12.30
N ASP A 58 3.14 1.01 11.41
CA ASP A 58 3.24 1.28 9.97
C ASP A 58 2.00 0.77 9.22
N ILE A 59 0.82 1.12 9.75
CA ILE A 59 -0.44 0.75 9.13
C ILE A 59 -0.66 1.69 7.94
N LYS A 60 -0.57 1.11 6.75
CA LYS A 60 -0.73 1.79 5.47
C LYS A 60 -2.20 2.08 5.15
N ASN A 61 -2.84 2.92 5.95
CA ASN A 61 -4.21 3.37 5.74
C ASN A 61 -4.26 4.89 5.94
N ASP A 62 -4.98 5.59 5.07
CA ASP A 62 -5.06 7.06 5.03
C ASP A 62 -5.45 7.72 6.37
N ALA A 63 -6.18 7.01 7.25
CA ALA A 63 -6.56 7.51 8.57
C ALA A 63 -5.42 7.44 9.61
N PHE A 64 -4.38 6.65 9.36
CA PHE A 64 -3.31 6.34 10.32
C PHE A 64 -1.92 6.72 9.82
N TYR A 65 -1.79 7.19 8.58
CA TYR A 65 -0.52 7.59 7.95
C TYR A 65 -0.36 9.12 7.86
N PRO A 66 0.86 9.68 8.03
CA PRO A 66 2.09 9.00 8.45
C PRO A 66 2.02 8.52 9.90
N PRO A 67 2.78 7.47 10.28
CA PRO A 67 2.80 7.01 11.67
C PRO A 67 3.29 8.13 12.59
N VAL A 68 2.47 8.52 13.57
CA VAL A 68 2.81 9.59 14.51
C VAL A 68 3.48 9.01 15.76
N SER A 69 4.71 9.45 16.02
CA SER A 69 5.36 9.25 17.32
C SER A 69 4.87 10.34 18.29
N PRO A 70 4.22 10.01 19.43
CA PRO A 70 3.77 11.00 20.42
C PRO A 70 4.90 11.82 21.04
N LYS A 71 6.13 11.31 20.95
CA LYS A 71 7.33 11.97 21.47
C LYS A 71 8.21 12.57 20.37
N ASN A 72 7.79 12.48 19.11
CA ASN A 72 8.59 12.88 17.96
C ASN A 72 9.97 12.19 17.94
N ASP A 73 10.00 10.90 18.29
CA ASP A 73 11.20 10.04 18.27
C ASP A 73 10.94 8.71 17.55
N ASP A 74 12.01 8.06 17.05
CA ASP A 74 11.94 6.82 16.25
C ASP A 74 11.60 5.55 17.05
N TYR A 75 11.35 5.69 18.36
CA TYR A 75 11.26 4.56 19.29
C TYR A 75 9.89 4.35 19.91
N ASN A 76 8.98 5.32 19.80
CA ASN A 76 7.72 5.33 20.55
C ASN A 76 6.48 5.54 19.67
N PHE A 77 6.38 4.89 18.51
CA PHE A 77 5.19 4.99 17.69
C PHE A 77 3.95 4.42 18.40
N GLU A 78 2.81 5.08 18.20
CA GLU A 78 1.52 4.54 18.66
C GLU A 78 1.24 3.20 17.98
N ALA A 79 0.86 2.20 18.77
CA ALA A 79 0.54 0.89 18.26
C ALA A 79 -0.99 0.76 18.12
N TYR A 80 -1.43 0.25 16.99
CA TYR A 80 -2.84 0.07 16.66
C TYR A 80 -3.11 -1.41 16.39
N VAL A 81 -4.33 -1.88 16.65
CA VAL A 81 -4.73 -3.23 16.26
C VAL A 81 -4.77 -3.31 14.73
N GLU A 82 -3.73 -3.88 14.14
CA GLU A 82 -3.58 -4.02 12.69
C GLU A 82 -4.34 -5.24 12.19
N ASN A 83 -4.20 -6.37 12.88
CA ASN A 83 -4.92 -7.57 12.51
C ASN A 83 -5.23 -8.48 13.70
N ILE A 84 -6.23 -9.32 13.52
CA ILE A 84 -6.67 -10.34 14.46
C ILE A 84 -6.86 -11.62 13.65
N ALA A 85 -5.91 -12.54 13.79
CA ALA A 85 -6.06 -13.88 13.24
C ALA A 85 -7.07 -14.64 14.10
N ILE A 86 -8.16 -15.10 13.47
CA ILE A 86 -9.28 -15.80 14.14
C ILE A 86 -9.34 -17.28 13.79
N TYR A 87 -8.62 -17.73 12.74
CA TYR A 87 -8.42 -19.13 12.40
C TYR A 87 -7.17 -19.33 11.54
N GLY A 88 -6.45 -20.44 11.70
CA GLY A 88 -5.34 -20.82 10.80
C GLY A 88 -4.20 -21.59 11.45
N ASN A 89 -3.14 -21.90 10.70
CA ASN A 89 -2.06 -22.82 11.14
C ASN A 89 -1.29 -22.41 12.41
N SER A 90 -1.21 -21.11 12.73
CA SER A 90 -0.55 -20.57 13.94
C SER A 90 -1.46 -20.50 15.17
N ILE A 91 -2.74 -20.83 14.97
CA ILE A 91 -3.83 -20.92 15.94
C ILE A 91 -4.25 -22.40 16.02
N LYS A 92 -4.70 -22.87 17.19
CA LYS A 92 -5.24 -24.24 17.23
C LYS A 92 -6.50 -24.30 16.36
N LYS A 93 -6.52 -25.16 15.34
CA LYS A 93 -7.75 -25.53 14.61
C LYS A 93 -8.71 -26.21 15.59
N LEU A 94 -9.54 -25.43 16.27
CA LEU A 94 -10.55 -25.92 17.19
C LEU A 94 -11.91 -25.83 16.53
N GLY A 95 -12.79 -26.75 16.91
CA GLY A 95 -14.19 -26.77 16.53
C GLY A 95 -14.98 -25.67 17.23
N LEU A 96 -14.62 -24.41 16.96
CA LEU A 96 -15.44 -23.25 17.30
C LEU A 96 -16.86 -23.54 16.82
N SER A 97 -17.84 -23.30 17.69
CA SER A 97 -19.23 -23.58 17.36
C SER A 97 -19.64 -22.78 16.12
N PRO A 98 -20.58 -23.29 15.31
CA PRO A 98 -21.11 -22.54 14.17
C PRO A 98 -21.53 -21.10 14.53
N ASP A 99 -22.09 -20.90 15.73
CA ASP A 99 -22.51 -19.59 16.25
C ASP A 99 -21.37 -18.57 16.42
N PHE A 100 -20.11 -19.02 16.54
CA PHE A 100 -18.95 -18.11 16.56
C PHE A 100 -18.81 -17.39 15.21
N TRP A 101 -19.11 -18.10 14.12
CA TRP A 101 -18.97 -17.63 12.74
C TRP A 101 -20.19 -16.89 12.21
N GLU A 102 -21.19 -16.63 13.06
CA GLU A 102 -22.42 -15.96 12.63
C GLU A 102 -22.11 -14.63 11.91
N GLY A 103 -22.52 -14.54 10.64
CA GLY A 103 -22.28 -13.38 9.77
C GLY A 103 -20.95 -13.41 8.98
N LEU A 104 -20.10 -14.42 9.18
CA LEU A 104 -18.85 -14.63 8.44
C LEU A 104 -18.81 -16.02 7.79
N ILE A 105 -17.86 -16.23 6.89
CA ILE A 105 -17.64 -17.54 6.27
C ILE A 105 -17.03 -18.54 7.28
N GLN A 106 -17.51 -19.78 7.25
CA GLN A 106 -17.01 -20.85 8.13
C GLN A 106 -15.74 -21.48 7.59
N PRO A 107 -14.83 -21.98 8.46
CA PRO A 107 -13.59 -22.62 8.03
C PRO A 107 -13.76 -23.87 7.15
N ASN A 108 -14.87 -24.59 7.29
CA ASN A 108 -15.22 -25.77 6.52
C ASN A 108 -15.99 -25.45 5.22
N ALA A 109 -16.15 -24.17 4.88
CA ALA A 109 -16.77 -23.77 3.64
C ALA A 109 -16.04 -24.38 2.44
N THR A 110 -16.82 -24.82 1.47
CA THR A 110 -16.35 -25.34 0.19
C THR A 110 -15.69 -24.24 -0.65
N TYR A 111 -14.98 -24.64 -1.70
CA TYR A 111 -14.39 -23.69 -2.63
C TYR A 111 -15.44 -22.75 -3.26
N GLU A 112 -16.60 -23.27 -3.63
CA GLU A 112 -17.68 -22.46 -4.21
C GLU A 112 -18.23 -21.42 -3.22
N GLU A 113 -18.39 -21.80 -1.94
CA GLU A 113 -18.80 -20.85 -0.89
C GLU A 113 -17.73 -19.78 -0.65
N PHE A 114 -16.45 -20.17 -0.64
CA PHE A 114 -15.32 -19.25 -0.54
C PHE A 114 -15.31 -18.26 -1.71
N LYS A 115 -15.39 -18.78 -2.94
CA LYS A 115 -15.41 -18.00 -4.18
C LYS A 115 -16.53 -16.96 -4.17
N ASN A 116 -17.74 -17.40 -3.81
CA ASN A 116 -18.91 -16.53 -3.73
C ASN A 116 -18.78 -15.48 -2.61
N TYR A 117 -18.32 -15.89 -1.42
CA TYR A 117 -18.23 -14.99 -0.28
C TYR A 117 -17.23 -13.85 -0.51
N PHE A 118 -16.07 -14.16 -1.09
CA PHE A 118 -15.01 -13.20 -1.39
C PHE A 118 -15.09 -12.59 -2.80
N SER A 119 -15.99 -13.09 -3.66
CA SER A 119 -16.13 -12.65 -5.06
C SER A 119 -14.81 -12.75 -5.84
N VAL A 120 -14.10 -13.87 -5.68
CA VAL A 120 -12.83 -14.15 -6.38
C VAL A 120 -13.04 -14.97 -7.66
N GLU A 121 -12.06 -14.96 -8.55
CA GLU A 121 -12.09 -15.74 -9.79
C GLU A 121 -11.79 -17.24 -9.53
N ASP A 122 -12.05 -18.07 -10.54
CA ASP A 122 -11.82 -19.52 -10.45
C ASP A 122 -10.32 -19.84 -10.34
N GLY A 123 -9.96 -20.74 -9.43
CA GLY A 123 -8.58 -21.07 -9.08
C GLY A 123 -7.92 -20.15 -8.04
N GLU A 124 -8.54 -19.04 -7.65
CA GLU A 124 -7.98 -18.14 -6.63
C GLU A 124 -8.01 -18.76 -5.23
N THR A 125 -6.88 -18.68 -4.52
CA THR A 125 -6.73 -19.24 -3.16
C THR A 125 -6.77 -18.17 -2.07
N PHE A 126 -6.83 -16.90 -2.45
CA PHE A 126 -6.84 -15.78 -1.51
C PHE A 126 -8.01 -14.85 -1.82
N GLY A 127 -8.73 -14.44 -0.79
CA GLY A 127 -9.87 -13.55 -0.90
C GLY A 127 -9.84 -12.46 0.17
N VAL A 128 -10.33 -11.27 -0.20
CA VAL A 128 -10.45 -10.11 0.69
C VAL A 128 -11.87 -9.57 0.56
N LYS A 129 -12.54 -9.32 1.68
CA LYS A 129 -13.88 -8.72 1.70
C LYS A 129 -13.95 -7.60 2.72
N SER A 130 -14.48 -6.44 2.33
CA SER A 130 -14.72 -5.33 3.27
C SER A 130 -15.87 -5.68 4.22
N LEU A 131 -15.64 -5.48 5.52
CA LEU A 131 -16.64 -5.63 6.58
C LEU A 131 -17.13 -4.27 7.09
N THR A 132 -16.23 -3.29 7.16
CA THR A 132 -16.50 -1.88 7.48
C THR A 132 -15.60 -0.98 6.61
N ASP A 133 -15.68 0.34 6.79
CA ASP A 133 -14.76 1.27 6.11
C ASP A 133 -13.29 1.06 6.50
N LEU A 134 -13.03 0.49 7.68
CA LEU A 134 -11.70 0.28 8.23
C LEU A 134 -11.28 -1.20 8.31
N CYS A 135 -12.22 -2.15 8.33
CA CYS A 135 -11.94 -3.56 8.53
C CYS A 135 -12.24 -4.38 7.27
N VAL A 136 -11.32 -5.27 6.93
CA VAL A 136 -11.53 -6.35 5.96
C VAL A 136 -11.42 -7.70 6.64
N ILE A 137 -11.99 -8.73 6.03
CA ILE A 137 -11.66 -10.12 6.31
C ILE A 137 -10.82 -10.67 5.15
N ASN A 138 -9.71 -11.31 5.50
CA ASN A 138 -8.83 -12.04 4.61
C ASN A 138 -9.07 -13.53 4.80
N GLY A 139 -9.12 -14.28 3.70
CA GLY A 139 -9.27 -15.73 3.71
C GLY A 139 -8.30 -16.42 2.77
N TRP A 140 -7.77 -17.57 3.21
CA TRP A 140 -6.89 -18.42 2.42
C TRP A 140 -7.49 -19.81 2.24
N PHE A 141 -7.78 -20.21 1.02
CA PHE A 141 -8.33 -21.52 0.67
C PHE A 141 -7.23 -22.55 0.37
N ASN A 142 -7.45 -23.79 0.79
CA ASN A 142 -6.58 -24.92 0.45
C ASN A 142 -7.34 -25.90 -0.45
N HIS A 143 -7.05 -25.88 -1.76
CA HIS A 143 -7.68 -26.79 -2.72
C HIS A 143 -7.47 -28.27 -2.41
N ALA A 144 -6.29 -28.66 -1.92
CA ALA A 144 -5.98 -30.06 -1.62
C ALA A 144 -6.85 -30.62 -0.49
N LYS A 145 -7.25 -29.76 0.45
CA LYS A 145 -8.12 -30.14 1.59
C LYS A 145 -9.57 -29.71 1.41
N ASN A 146 -9.86 -28.94 0.37
CA ASN A 146 -11.16 -28.31 0.10
C ASN A 146 -11.74 -27.61 1.34
N GLU A 147 -10.91 -26.82 2.01
CA GLU A 147 -11.29 -26.07 3.22
C GLU A 147 -10.59 -24.72 3.23
N ILE A 148 -11.12 -23.79 4.03
CA ILE A 148 -10.38 -22.58 4.39
C ILE A 148 -9.26 -22.97 5.35
N SER A 149 -8.06 -22.49 5.07
CA SER A 149 -6.85 -22.75 5.84
C SER A 149 -6.52 -21.67 6.86
N ALA A 150 -6.99 -20.44 6.66
CA ALA A 150 -6.86 -19.33 7.58
C ALA A 150 -7.92 -18.25 7.34
N LEU A 151 -8.31 -17.54 8.41
CA LEU A 151 -9.14 -16.35 8.40
C LEU A 151 -8.55 -15.29 9.34
N GLU A 152 -8.52 -14.05 8.88
CA GLU A 152 -7.97 -12.91 9.61
C GLU A 152 -8.87 -11.69 9.40
N LEU A 153 -9.19 -11.00 10.49
CA LEU A 153 -9.72 -9.63 10.42
C LEU A 153 -8.52 -8.70 10.37
N ALA A 154 -8.48 -7.78 9.42
CA ALA A 154 -7.38 -6.86 9.26
C ALA A 154 -7.88 -5.45 9.00
N ILE A 155 -7.09 -4.47 9.42
CA ILE A 155 -7.26 -3.11 8.97
C ILE A 155 -7.09 -3.06 7.45
N LYS A 156 -7.94 -2.29 6.78
CA LYS A 156 -7.86 -2.09 5.34
C LYS A 156 -6.56 -1.37 5.04
N THR A 157 -5.61 -2.05 4.41
CA THR A 157 -4.37 -1.43 3.96
C THR A 157 -4.48 -1.03 2.49
N HIS A 158 -3.90 0.11 2.18
CA HIS A 158 -3.76 0.65 0.86
C HIS A 158 -2.29 0.64 0.50
N TRP A 159 -1.97 0.25 -0.72
CA TRP A 159 -0.60 0.34 -1.19
C TRP A 159 -0.28 1.79 -1.47
N GLU A 160 0.76 2.29 -0.78
CA GLU A 160 1.38 3.57 -1.10
C GLU A 160 2.18 3.39 -2.38
N LEU A 161 1.84 4.18 -3.40
CA LEU A 161 2.55 4.22 -4.67
C LEU A 161 3.65 5.29 -4.66
N LEU A 162 3.35 6.45 -4.08
CA LEU A 162 4.30 7.53 -3.81
C LEU A 162 4.14 7.97 -2.35
N SER A 163 5.25 8.07 -1.65
CA SER A 163 5.33 8.38 -0.22
C SER A 163 5.49 9.87 0.06
N TYR A 164 5.16 10.35 1.27
CA TYR A 164 5.50 11.72 1.67
C TYR A 164 6.99 12.01 1.59
N MET A 165 7.83 10.99 1.77
CA MET A 165 9.27 11.14 1.62
C MET A 165 9.64 11.54 0.18
N ASP A 166 8.83 11.16 -0.81
CA ASP A 166 9.06 11.55 -2.22
C ASP A 166 8.71 13.04 -2.46
N PHE A 167 7.89 13.63 -1.57
CA PHE A 167 7.50 15.04 -1.60
C PHE A 167 8.12 15.86 -0.46
N ASP A 168 9.11 15.29 0.25
CA ASP A 168 9.86 15.99 1.28
C ASP A 168 11.06 16.72 0.66
N LYS A 169 11.08 18.04 0.88
CA LYS A 169 12.14 18.93 0.38
C LYS A 169 13.50 18.56 0.96
N ASP A 170 13.51 18.10 2.20
CA ASP A 170 14.71 17.83 2.97
C ASP A 170 15.14 16.35 2.90
N ASN A 171 14.34 15.49 2.26
CA ASN A 171 14.72 14.10 2.03
C ASN A 171 15.95 14.03 1.12
N GLU A 172 17.09 13.72 1.73
CA GLU A 172 18.34 13.59 1.00
C GLU A 172 18.41 12.30 0.20
N PHE A 173 17.63 11.26 0.50
CA PHE A 173 17.73 9.98 -0.21
C PHE A 173 17.04 9.99 -1.58
N ASN A 174 16.18 10.98 -1.83
CA ASN A 174 15.57 11.19 -3.14
C ASN A 174 16.34 12.25 -3.94
N SER A 175 17.12 11.79 -4.93
CA SER A 175 17.87 12.65 -5.86
C SER A 175 17.06 13.10 -7.08
N LEU A 176 15.88 12.53 -7.35
CA LEU A 176 15.09 12.79 -8.56
C LEU A 176 13.66 13.27 -8.25
N LYS A 177 13.50 14.13 -7.24
CA LYS A 177 12.21 14.68 -6.76
C LYS A 177 11.24 15.17 -7.84
N HIS A 178 11.77 15.72 -8.93
CA HIS A 178 10.93 16.17 -10.04
C HIS A 178 10.35 15.02 -10.87
N ALA A 179 11.00 13.86 -10.92
CA ALA A 179 10.42 12.66 -11.51
C ALA A 179 9.15 12.21 -10.74
N ASP A 180 9.22 12.10 -9.41
CA ASP A 180 8.04 11.73 -8.60
C ASP A 180 6.88 12.72 -8.77
N ALA A 181 7.20 14.02 -8.81
CA ALA A 181 6.22 15.05 -9.11
C ALA A 181 5.58 14.86 -10.49
N LEU A 182 6.37 14.57 -11.53
CA LEU A 182 5.83 14.36 -12.87
C LEU A 182 4.88 13.15 -12.97
N ILE A 183 5.05 12.13 -12.13
CA ILE A 183 4.07 11.05 -12.03
C ILE A 183 2.74 11.56 -11.47
N VAL A 184 2.74 12.39 -10.42
CA VAL A 184 1.49 13.02 -9.93
C VAL A 184 0.83 13.85 -11.01
N LYS A 185 1.62 14.63 -11.76
CA LYS A 185 1.14 15.41 -12.90
C LYS A 185 0.52 14.52 -13.97
N TRP A 186 1.12 13.38 -14.29
CA TRP A 186 0.55 12.40 -15.22
C TRP A 186 -0.77 11.82 -14.72
N LEU A 187 -0.83 11.41 -13.45
CA LEU A 187 -2.06 10.89 -12.83
C LEU A 187 -3.18 11.93 -12.84
N PHE A 188 -2.86 13.20 -12.63
CA PHE A 188 -3.80 14.31 -12.73
C PHE A 188 -4.30 14.53 -14.16
N ASP A 189 -3.40 14.65 -15.13
CA ASP A 189 -3.76 14.93 -16.54
C ASP A 189 -4.64 13.83 -17.14
N MET A 190 -4.37 12.58 -16.77
CA MET A 190 -5.13 11.41 -17.22
C MET A 190 -6.43 11.19 -16.43
N LYS A 191 -6.75 12.06 -15.46
CA LYS A 191 -7.88 11.92 -14.53
C LYS A 191 -7.90 10.57 -13.80
N PHE A 192 -6.73 10.04 -13.50
CA PHE A 192 -6.61 8.80 -12.75
C PHE A 192 -6.80 9.00 -11.25
N LEU A 193 -6.56 10.21 -10.74
CA LEU A 193 -6.82 10.53 -9.33
C LEU A 193 -8.33 10.63 -9.06
N SER A 194 -8.78 10.09 -7.93
CA SER A 194 -10.16 10.20 -7.44
C SER A 194 -10.37 11.55 -6.76
N LEU A 195 -10.45 12.61 -7.58
CA LEU A 195 -10.63 13.99 -7.14
C LEU A 195 -11.96 14.59 -7.64
N PRO A 196 -12.53 15.57 -6.92
CA PRO A 196 -13.70 16.30 -7.40
C PRO A 196 -13.42 17.00 -8.74
N GLU A 197 -14.41 17.02 -9.65
CA GLU A 197 -14.27 17.62 -10.99
C GLU A 197 -13.88 19.11 -10.94
N SER A 198 -14.23 19.83 -9.87
CA SER A 198 -13.80 21.22 -9.67
C SER A 198 -12.29 21.38 -9.60
N VAL A 199 -11.56 20.38 -9.09
CA VAL A 199 -10.09 20.39 -9.02
C VAL A 199 -9.50 20.23 -10.43
N TYR A 200 -10.13 19.43 -11.29
CA TYR A 200 -9.71 19.24 -12.68
C TYR A 200 -9.96 20.44 -13.60
N GLN A 201 -10.69 21.46 -13.12
CA GLN A 201 -10.82 22.73 -13.84
C GLN A 201 -9.57 23.62 -13.65
N GLU A 202 -8.74 23.33 -12.65
CA GLU A 202 -7.44 23.97 -12.46
C GLU A 202 -6.41 23.30 -13.40
N ASN A 203 -5.56 24.09 -14.07
CA ASN A 203 -4.45 23.53 -14.84
C ASN A 203 -3.25 23.31 -13.91
N LEU A 204 -2.82 22.07 -13.75
CA LEU A 204 -1.58 21.74 -13.04
C LEU A 204 -0.39 21.95 -13.98
N SER A 205 0.58 22.79 -13.59
CA SER A 205 1.78 23.03 -14.39
C SER A 205 2.77 21.85 -14.28
N TYR A 206 3.84 21.87 -15.08
CA TYR A 206 4.94 20.90 -14.96
C TYR A 206 5.97 21.29 -13.88
N GLN A 207 5.80 22.42 -13.20
CA GLN A 207 6.81 22.92 -12.26
C GLN A 207 6.74 22.15 -10.95
N LEU A 208 7.90 21.66 -10.47
CA LEU A 208 8.03 20.89 -9.23
C LEU A 208 7.27 21.52 -8.05
N LYS A 209 7.44 22.83 -7.85
CA LYS A 209 6.79 23.56 -6.75
C LYS A 209 5.26 23.51 -6.85
N ASP A 210 4.71 23.72 -8.04
CA ASP A 210 3.26 23.76 -8.24
C ASP A 210 2.65 22.36 -8.03
N ILE A 211 3.35 21.32 -8.48
CA ILE A 211 2.95 19.93 -8.27
C ILE A 211 3.02 19.58 -6.78
N TRP A 212 4.07 19.97 -6.07
CA TRP A 212 4.16 19.77 -4.62
C TRP A 212 3.05 20.49 -3.85
N ASP A 213 2.78 21.76 -4.19
CA ASP A 213 1.70 22.53 -3.57
C ASP A 213 0.34 21.83 -3.84
N PHE A 214 0.15 21.27 -5.03
CA PHE A 214 -1.01 20.43 -5.38
C PHE A 214 -1.08 19.14 -4.55
N THR A 215 0.00 18.34 -4.50
CA THR A 215 0.06 17.07 -3.76
C THR A 215 -0.20 17.31 -2.27
N GLN A 216 0.34 18.38 -1.70
CA GLN A 216 0.08 18.76 -0.32
C GLN A 216 -1.40 19.10 -0.09
N LYS A 217 -1.97 19.95 -0.95
CA LYS A 217 -3.35 20.45 -0.82
C LYS A 217 -4.40 19.35 -1.03
N HIS A 218 -4.19 18.45 -1.98
CA HIS A 218 -5.22 17.51 -2.45
C HIS A 218 -4.96 16.06 -2.06
N LEU A 219 -3.71 15.66 -1.87
CA LEU A 219 -3.31 14.27 -1.67
C LEU A 219 -2.54 14.05 -0.35
N LYS A 220 -2.40 15.09 0.47
CA LYS A 220 -1.66 15.11 1.74
C LYS A 220 -0.18 14.71 1.60
N ASN A 221 0.46 14.96 0.46
CA ASN A 221 1.81 14.50 0.13
C ASN A 221 1.95 12.97 -0.08
N HIS A 222 0.92 12.26 -0.52
CA HIS A 222 1.04 10.83 -0.84
C HIS A 222 0.24 10.48 -2.10
N VAL A 223 0.50 9.32 -2.68
CA VAL A 223 -0.41 8.69 -3.64
C VAL A 223 -0.71 7.27 -3.18
N TRP A 224 -1.94 7.05 -2.74
CA TRP A 224 -2.44 5.72 -2.38
C TRP A 224 -3.18 5.09 -3.56
N ILE A 225 -3.19 3.77 -3.64
CA ILE A 225 -4.00 3.05 -4.63
C ILE A 225 -5.51 3.36 -4.51
N SER A 226 -5.99 3.64 -3.29
CA SER A 226 -7.37 4.07 -2.99
C SER A 226 -7.72 5.45 -3.54
N GLN A 227 -6.72 6.26 -3.89
CA GLN A 227 -6.90 7.56 -4.51
C GLN A 227 -6.95 7.45 -6.04
N LEU A 228 -7.04 6.24 -6.61
CA LEU A 228 -7.06 6.01 -8.05
C LEU A 228 -8.40 5.45 -8.54
N ASN A 229 -8.88 5.94 -9.69
CA ASN A 229 -10.12 5.49 -10.33
C ASN A 229 -10.00 4.09 -11.00
N GLN A 230 -8.79 3.57 -11.20
CA GLN A 230 -8.51 2.28 -11.88
C GLN A 230 -7.55 1.39 -11.08
N GLU A 231 -7.94 1.07 -9.84
CA GLU A 231 -7.07 0.61 -8.76
C GLU A 231 -6.02 -0.46 -9.16
N ARG A 232 -6.43 -1.63 -9.68
CA ARG A 232 -5.50 -2.78 -9.77
C ARG A 232 -4.49 -2.68 -10.91
N SER A 233 -4.92 -2.44 -12.15
CA SER A 233 -3.99 -2.44 -13.30
C SER A 233 -3.08 -1.21 -13.31
N LEU A 234 -3.63 -0.05 -12.97
CA LEU A 234 -2.84 1.17 -12.87
C LEU A 234 -1.84 1.09 -11.71
N GLY A 235 -2.24 0.58 -10.55
CA GLY A 235 -1.34 0.38 -9.41
C GLY A 235 -0.18 -0.57 -9.74
N VAL A 236 -0.43 -1.66 -10.46
CA VAL A 236 0.64 -2.57 -10.94
C VAL A 236 1.56 -1.86 -11.93
N PHE A 237 1.01 -1.11 -12.89
CA PHE A 237 1.82 -0.37 -13.86
C PHE A 237 2.72 0.65 -13.16
N ILE A 238 2.18 1.48 -12.26
CA ILE A 238 2.96 2.46 -11.48
C ILE A 238 4.00 1.75 -10.63
N SER A 239 3.67 0.62 -9.99
CA SER A 239 4.63 -0.16 -9.22
C SER A 239 5.81 -0.63 -10.08
N ASN A 240 5.55 -1.07 -11.32
CA ASN A 240 6.60 -1.44 -12.27
C ASN A 240 7.34 -0.21 -12.81
N LEU A 241 6.68 0.93 -12.94
CA LEU A 241 7.27 2.18 -13.41
C LEU A 241 8.27 2.74 -12.38
N MET A 242 7.93 2.64 -11.09
CA MET A 242 8.73 3.13 -9.97
C MET A 242 9.86 2.19 -9.55
N ARG A 243 9.69 0.89 -9.76
CA ARG A 243 10.68 -0.11 -9.38
C ARG A 243 11.39 -0.55 -10.65
N ASN A 244 12.71 -0.56 -10.67
CA ASN A 244 13.49 -1.13 -11.78
C ASN A 244 13.22 -2.64 -11.91
N THR A 245 12.07 -2.97 -12.46
CA THR A 245 11.44 -4.29 -12.49
C THR A 245 10.84 -4.48 -13.87
N SER A 246 10.79 -5.73 -14.30
CA SER A 246 10.21 -6.07 -15.60
C SER A 246 8.90 -6.83 -15.43
N TYR A 247 8.00 -6.64 -16.40
CA TYR A 247 6.81 -7.48 -16.55
C TYR A 247 6.93 -8.31 -17.83
N LYS A 248 6.23 -9.46 -17.83
CA LYS A 248 6.13 -10.30 -19.03
C LYS A 248 4.90 -9.94 -19.84
N THR A 249 5.08 -9.82 -21.15
CA THR A 249 3.98 -9.68 -22.11
C THR A 249 3.31 -11.03 -22.36
N LYS A 250 2.19 -11.02 -23.09
CA LYS A 250 1.50 -12.23 -23.58
C LYS A 250 2.39 -13.13 -24.44
N ASP A 251 3.37 -12.54 -25.12
CA ASP A 251 4.34 -13.23 -25.96
C ASP A 251 5.60 -13.68 -25.18
N ASP A 252 5.54 -13.65 -23.85
CA ASP A 252 6.64 -13.97 -22.91
C ASP A 252 7.89 -13.07 -23.04
N GLU A 253 7.77 -11.92 -23.71
CA GLU A 253 8.80 -10.89 -23.75
C GLU A 253 8.88 -10.11 -22.43
N SER A 254 10.10 -9.75 -22.00
CA SER A 254 10.34 -8.99 -20.78
C SER A 254 10.45 -7.50 -21.11
N VAL A 255 9.56 -6.68 -20.56
CA VAL A 255 9.60 -5.21 -20.70
C VAL A 255 9.98 -4.59 -19.36
N THR A 256 11.06 -3.81 -19.34
CA THR A 256 11.49 -3.05 -18.17
C THR A 256 10.94 -1.64 -18.24
N LEU A 257 10.19 -1.24 -17.23
CA LEU A 257 9.77 0.14 -17.01
C LEU A 257 10.62 0.65 -15.85
N PHE A 258 11.26 1.80 -16.03
CA PHE A 258 11.91 2.47 -14.90
C PHE A 258 11.94 3.96 -15.15
N PHE A 259 11.14 4.69 -14.37
CA PHE A 259 10.83 6.09 -14.66
C PHE A 259 12.05 6.99 -14.52
N ASP A 260 12.89 6.77 -13.52
CA ASP A 260 14.11 7.55 -13.30
C ASP A 260 15.04 7.51 -14.52
N ASP A 261 15.23 6.33 -15.10
CA ASP A 261 16.03 6.19 -16.32
C ASP A 261 15.38 6.92 -17.51
N GLN A 262 14.06 6.84 -17.64
CA GLN A 262 13.31 7.56 -18.68
C GLN A 262 13.41 9.08 -18.47
N TYR A 263 13.31 9.55 -17.24
CA TYR A 263 13.44 10.95 -16.83
C TYR A 263 14.83 11.50 -17.15
N ILE A 264 15.89 10.77 -16.78
CA ILE A 264 17.27 11.16 -17.10
C ILE A 264 17.49 11.16 -18.62
N LYS A 265 16.95 10.19 -19.37
CA LYS A 265 17.02 10.18 -20.84
C LYS A 265 16.30 11.38 -21.45
N ALA A 266 15.11 11.72 -20.98
CA ALA A 266 14.33 12.88 -21.44
C ALA A 266 15.07 14.22 -21.20
N SER A 267 15.93 14.28 -20.18
CA SER A 267 16.78 15.46 -19.93
C SER A 267 17.90 15.65 -20.97
N GLY A 268 18.21 14.62 -21.77
CA GLY A 268 19.36 14.58 -22.66
C GLY A 268 20.71 14.37 -21.96
N GLN A 269 20.72 14.08 -20.66
CA GLN A 269 21.95 13.96 -19.85
C GLN A 269 22.32 12.51 -19.49
N TRP A 270 21.75 11.51 -20.19
CA TRP A 270 22.00 10.09 -19.90
C TRP A 270 23.47 9.70 -19.96
N GLN A 271 24.19 10.11 -21.00
CA GLN A 271 25.62 9.79 -21.14
C GLN A 271 26.44 10.37 -19.97
N LYS A 272 26.17 11.64 -19.61
CA LYS A 272 26.83 12.28 -18.47
C LYS A 272 26.53 11.57 -17.15
N ARG A 273 25.30 11.08 -16.96
CA ARG A 273 24.93 10.28 -15.79
C ARG A 273 25.75 9.00 -15.68
N GLU A 274 25.89 8.27 -16.79
CA GLU A 274 26.69 7.04 -16.82
C GLU A 274 28.18 7.35 -16.59
N GLU A 275 28.72 8.44 -17.14
CA GLU A 275 30.09 8.89 -16.85
C GLU A 275 30.32 9.19 -15.37
N GLU A 276 29.39 9.87 -14.68
CA GLU A 276 29.51 10.12 -13.24
C GLU A 276 29.39 8.84 -12.41
N LYS A 277 28.52 7.91 -12.83
CA LYS A 277 28.38 6.59 -12.20
C LYS A 277 29.64 5.74 -12.35
N GLU A 278 30.27 5.73 -13.52
CA GLU A 278 31.51 5.00 -13.79
C GLU A 278 32.69 5.50 -12.94
N LYS A 279 32.69 6.79 -12.55
CA LYS A 279 33.69 7.36 -11.64
C LYS A 279 33.56 6.85 -10.21
N GLY A 280 32.43 6.24 -9.84
CA GLY A 280 32.19 5.67 -8.51
C GLY A 280 32.10 6.71 -7.38
N ASP A 281 31.79 7.97 -7.70
CA ASP A 281 31.62 9.05 -6.73
C ASP A 281 30.12 9.28 -6.48
N ASP A 282 29.54 8.50 -5.57
CA ASP A 282 28.10 8.51 -5.26
C ASP A 282 27.59 9.91 -4.89
N LYS A 283 28.43 10.73 -4.25
CA LYS A 283 28.09 12.09 -3.88
C LYS A 283 27.91 12.97 -5.11
N LYS A 284 28.83 12.90 -6.07
CA LYS A 284 28.71 13.68 -7.32
C LYS A 284 27.57 13.20 -8.20
N LEU A 285 27.34 11.88 -8.27
CA LEU A 285 26.19 11.33 -8.99
C LEU A 285 24.88 11.86 -8.39
N LYS A 286 24.76 11.84 -7.06
CA LYS A 286 23.63 12.40 -6.34
C LYS A 286 23.46 13.91 -6.54
N GLU A 287 24.54 14.69 -6.47
CA GLU A 287 24.51 16.14 -6.75
C GLU A 287 24.07 16.44 -8.19
N PHE A 288 24.54 15.65 -9.15
CA PHE A 288 24.14 15.74 -10.56
C PHE A 288 22.64 15.43 -10.73
N GLU A 289 22.15 14.32 -10.17
CA GLU A 289 20.74 13.93 -10.24
C GLU A 289 19.82 14.95 -9.54
N THR A 290 20.21 15.45 -8.37
CA THR A 290 19.45 16.46 -7.59
C THR A 290 19.28 17.78 -8.35
N GLY A 291 20.24 18.13 -9.22
CA GLY A 291 20.17 19.33 -10.05
C GLY A 291 19.35 19.15 -11.34
N LEU A 292 18.89 17.95 -11.65
CA LEU A 292 18.23 17.65 -12.92
C LEU A 292 16.76 18.07 -12.90
N LEU A 293 16.41 19.08 -13.70
CA LEU A 293 15.03 19.50 -13.94
C LEU A 293 14.71 19.45 -15.43
N LEU A 294 13.58 18.85 -15.78
CA LEU A 294 13.07 18.88 -17.15
C LEU A 294 12.38 20.21 -17.42
N THR A 295 12.54 20.71 -18.64
CA THR A 295 11.70 21.78 -19.17
C THR A 295 10.26 21.30 -19.37
N ASP A 296 9.31 22.22 -19.53
CA ASP A 296 7.90 21.88 -19.80
C ASP A 296 7.75 20.97 -21.03
N ASN A 297 8.49 21.23 -22.11
CA ASN A 297 8.43 20.42 -23.33
C ASN A 297 8.99 19.00 -23.12
N GLN A 298 10.10 18.88 -22.38
CA GLN A 298 10.68 17.57 -22.05
C GLN A 298 9.75 16.77 -21.13
N SER A 299 9.18 17.44 -20.13
CA SER A 299 8.20 16.86 -19.20
C SER A 299 6.98 16.36 -19.96
N LYS A 300 6.42 17.20 -20.84
CA LYS A 300 5.29 16.82 -21.68
C LYS A 300 5.58 15.59 -22.54
N SER A 301 6.70 15.60 -23.27
CA SER A 301 7.08 14.47 -24.15
C SER A 301 7.26 13.18 -23.34
N LEU A 302 7.90 13.25 -22.18
CA LEU A 302 8.07 12.11 -21.29
C LEU A 302 6.72 11.54 -20.84
N LEU A 303 5.77 12.39 -20.45
CA LEU A 303 4.45 11.92 -20.01
C LEU A 303 3.57 11.36 -21.14
N GLU A 304 3.75 11.86 -22.37
CA GLU A 304 3.15 11.25 -23.56
C GLU A 304 3.68 9.83 -23.79
N ASP A 305 4.99 9.62 -23.62
CA ASP A 305 5.61 8.28 -23.71
C ASP A 305 5.11 7.33 -22.62
N VAL A 306 5.00 7.81 -21.37
CA VAL A 306 4.42 7.01 -20.26
C VAL A 306 2.99 6.62 -20.55
N THR A 307 2.20 7.53 -21.12
CA THR A 307 0.81 7.26 -21.49
C THR A 307 0.73 6.15 -22.53
N GLN A 308 1.59 6.17 -23.55
CA GLN A 308 1.66 5.11 -24.55
C GLN A 308 2.08 3.77 -23.92
N GLN A 309 3.09 3.77 -23.05
CA GLN A 309 3.52 2.57 -22.33
C GLN A 309 2.39 1.98 -21.46
N TYR A 310 1.56 2.82 -20.83
CA TYR A 310 0.42 2.35 -20.07
C TYR A 310 -0.64 1.69 -20.97
N ILE A 311 -0.95 2.29 -22.12
CA ILE A 311 -1.85 1.71 -23.12
C ILE A 311 -1.33 0.34 -23.58
N ASP A 312 -0.03 0.24 -23.87
CA ASP A 312 0.59 -1.01 -24.30
C ASP A 312 0.59 -2.05 -23.18
N PHE A 313 0.81 -1.64 -21.93
CA PHE A 313 0.71 -2.51 -20.76
C PHE A 313 -0.70 -3.11 -20.62
N LEU A 314 -1.75 -2.30 -20.78
CA LEU A 314 -3.14 -2.79 -20.72
C LEU A 314 -3.44 -3.81 -21.83
N ASN A 315 -2.91 -3.59 -23.03
CA ASN A 315 -3.12 -4.47 -24.19
C ASN A 315 -2.34 -5.79 -24.08
N ASN A 316 -1.14 -5.76 -23.49
CA ASN A 316 -0.17 -6.85 -23.58
C ASN A 316 0.11 -7.58 -22.26
N LYS A 317 -0.47 -7.16 -21.12
CA LYS A 317 -0.29 -7.89 -19.85
C LYS A 317 -0.86 -9.31 -19.94
N LYS A 318 -0.09 -10.28 -19.46
CA LYS A 318 -0.56 -11.66 -19.22
C LYS A 318 -1.52 -11.59 -18.02
N VAL A 319 -2.76 -12.03 -18.22
CA VAL A 319 -3.80 -12.05 -17.17
C VAL A 319 -3.44 -13.07 -16.12
#